data_AF-A0A960CN15-F1
#
_entry.id   AF-A0A960CN15-F1
#
_cell.length_a   1.000
_cell.length_b   1.000
_cell.length_c   1.000
_cell.angle_alpha   90.00
_cell.angle_beta   90.00
_cell.angle_gamma   90.00
#
_symmetry.space_group_name_H-M   'P 1'
#
loop_
_entity.id
_entity.type
_entity.pdbx_description
1 polymer ?
#
loop_
_entity_poly.entity_id
_entity_poly.type
_entity_poly.pdbx_seq_one_letter_code
_entity_poly.pdbx_strand_id
1 'polypeptide(L)'
;MSLLGAAALLASAAIAPPQAHAAPKPWNGPYQMLTYASQKAGTSPASRQTENDFSAVFTLSTSCSVTTCVATVVDGPRPGNQTIPWPARFSWNGSEWVTSYEWLWDCLVGGAGEKQWARAASWTFYKPQPDGSLKGAWHTDISEGACRGSVVMPVAALPA
;
A
#
# COMPACT_ATOMS: atom_id res chain seq x y z
N MET A 1 65.29 -28.59 -23.01
CA MET A 1 63.96 -28.73 -23.63
C MET A 1 62.93 -28.50 -22.54
N SER A 2 62.02 -27.56 -22.77
CA SER A 2 61.26 -26.80 -21.78
C SER A 2 60.19 -27.57 -21.00
N LEU A 3 60.03 -27.25 -19.70
CA LEU A 3 58.85 -27.57 -18.89
C LEU A 3 57.71 -26.60 -19.22
N LEU A 4 56.53 -27.11 -19.59
CA LEU A 4 55.29 -26.34 -19.73
C LEU A 4 54.38 -26.67 -18.53
N GLY A 5 54.26 -25.72 -17.61
CA GLY A 5 53.30 -25.75 -16.51
C GLY A 5 51.92 -25.30 -16.96
N ALA A 6 50.90 -26.10 -16.68
CA ALA A 6 49.50 -25.75 -16.88
C ALA A 6 48.94 -25.13 -15.59
N ALA A 7 48.66 -23.83 -15.61
CA ALA A 7 47.96 -23.14 -14.51
C ALA A 7 46.44 -23.24 -14.75
N ALA A 8 45.74 -23.96 -13.88
CA ALA A 8 44.28 -24.03 -13.88
C ALA A 8 43.70 -22.79 -13.17
N LEU A 9 42.99 -21.95 -13.92
CA LEU A 9 42.22 -20.82 -13.40
C LEU A 9 40.86 -21.33 -12.90
N LEU A 10 40.67 -21.42 -11.59
CA LEU A 10 39.37 -21.65 -10.95
C LEU A 10 38.59 -20.32 -10.91
N ALA A 11 37.58 -20.20 -11.77
CA ALA A 11 36.64 -19.08 -11.75
C ALA A 11 35.58 -19.32 -10.66
N SER A 12 35.73 -18.66 -9.51
CA SER A 12 34.75 -18.66 -8.42
C SER A 12 33.55 -17.79 -8.82
N ALA A 13 32.40 -18.40 -9.12
CA ALA A 13 31.14 -17.69 -9.29
C ALA A 13 30.69 -17.12 -7.93
N ALA A 14 30.76 -15.79 -7.78
CA ALA A 14 30.28 -15.11 -6.59
C ALA A 14 28.75 -15.15 -6.55
N ILE A 15 28.20 -16.07 -5.74
CA ILE A 15 26.78 -16.08 -5.40
C ILE A 15 26.57 -14.95 -4.38
N ALA A 16 25.91 -13.87 -4.80
CA ALA A 16 25.55 -12.80 -3.88
C ALA A 16 24.60 -13.36 -2.80
N PRO A 17 24.88 -13.15 -1.50
CA PRO A 17 23.99 -13.61 -0.44
C PRO A 17 22.64 -12.90 -0.56
N PRO A 18 21.52 -13.56 -0.21
CA PRO A 18 20.22 -12.92 -0.15
C PRO A 18 20.30 -11.71 0.79
N GLN A 19 19.84 -10.55 0.31
CA GLN A 19 19.81 -9.33 1.11
C GLN A 19 18.78 -9.50 2.22
N ALA A 20 19.27 -9.82 3.43
CA ALA A 20 18.46 -9.80 4.63
C ALA A 20 18.03 -8.35 4.91
N HIS A 21 16.78 -8.03 4.60
CA HIS A 21 16.20 -6.76 5.01
C HIS A 21 15.96 -6.81 6.52
N ALA A 22 16.35 -5.74 7.23
CA ALA A 22 16.04 -5.62 8.65
C ALA A 22 14.51 -5.75 8.84
N ALA A 23 14.11 -6.53 9.86
CA ALA A 23 12.70 -6.66 10.18
C ALA A 23 12.10 -5.28 10.47
N PRO A 24 10.90 -4.96 9.93
CA PRO A 24 10.27 -3.68 10.20
C PRO A 24 9.96 -3.52 11.68
N LYS A 25 9.81 -2.27 12.12
CA LYS A 25 9.05 -1.99 13.34
C LYS A 25 7.63 -2.55 13.13
N PRO A 26 7.15 -3.49 13.97
CA PRO A 26 5.82 -4.05 13.83
C PRO A 26 4.75 -2.96 13.89
N TRP A 27 3.76 -3.01 13.01
CA TRP A 27 2.60 -2.13 13.06
C TRP A 27 1.52 -2.81 13.92
N ASN A 28 1.55 -2.50 15.22
CA ASN A 28 0.75 -3.16 16.25
C ASN A 28 0.00 -2.13 17.12
N GLY A 29 -1.24 -2.46 17.47
CA GLY A 29 -2.09 -1.64 18.35
C GLY A 29 -3.06 -0.74 17.60
N PRO A 30 -3.76 0.15 18.32
CA PRO A 30 -4.73 1.06 17.73
C PRO A 30 -4.05 2.21 16.98
N TYR A 31 -4.52 2.50 15.77
CA TYR A 31 -4.10 3.63 14.96
C TYR A 31 -5.32 4.33 14.36
N GLN A 32 -5.35 5.66 14.46
CA GLN A 32 -6.22 6.47 13.62
C GLN A 32 -5.62 6.52 12.21
N MET A 33 -6.27 5.82 11.27
CA MET A 33 -5.90 5.85 9.86
C MET A 33 -6.70 6.95 9.16
N LEU A 34 -5.99 7.89 8.54
CA LEU A 34 -6.51 9.10 7.92
C LEU A 34 -6.19 9.09 6.43
N THR A 35 -7.19 9.43 5.62
CA THR A 35 -7.04 9.69 4.19
C THR A 35 -7.34 11.16 3.93
N TYR A 36 -6.38 11.85 3.33
CA TYR A 36 -6.49 13.27 3.00
C TYR A 36 -7.16 13.46 1.63
N ALA A 37 -8.45 13.10 1.53
CA ALA A 37 -9.20 13.19 0.28
C ALA A 37 -9.37 14.63 -0.24
N SER A 38 -9.30 15.62 0.65
CA SER A 38 -9.27 17.03 0.27
C SER A 38 -8.01 17.43 -0.52
N GLN A 39 -6.96 16.61 -0.44
CA GLN A 39 -5.68 16.82 -1.12
C GLN A 39 -5.49 15.86 -2.30
N LYS A 40 -6.57 15.22 -2.77
CA LYS A 40 -6.48 14.24 -3.85
C LYS A 40 -6.01 14.90 -5.16
N ALA A 41 -5.19 14.16 -5.89
CA ALA A 41 -4.65 14.56 -7.19
C ALA A 41 -4.81 13.41 -8.19
N GLY A 42 -4.47 13.64 -9.45
CA GLY A 42 -4.48 12.60 -10.48
C GLY A 42 -5.08 13.06 -11.81
N THR A 43 -5.33 12.09 -12.69
CA THR A 43 -5.85 12.33 -14.05
C THR A 43 -7.35 12.08 -14.16
N SER A 44 -7.94 11.35 -13.21
CA SER A 44 -9.38 11.09 -13.17
C SER A 44 -10.19 12.36 -12.88
N PRO A 45 -11.37 12.55 -13.49
CA PRO A 45 -12.32 13.57 -13.05
C PRO A 45 -12.66 13.50 -11.55
N ALA A 46 -12.63 12.30 -10.95
CA ALA A 46 -12.87 12.10 -9.52
C ALA A 46 -11.85 12.84 -8.64
N SER A 47 -10.61 13.05 -9.12
CA SER A 47 -9.58 13.76 -8.36
C SER A 47 -9.85 15.26 -8.26
N ARG A 48 -10.81 15.80 -9.00
CA ARG A 48 -11.19 17.23 -8.97
C ARG A 48 -12.45 17.50 -8.16
N GLN A 49 -13.13 16.44 -7.72
CA GLN A 49 -14.35 16.56 -6.93
C GLN A 49 -13.99 16.94 -5.50
N THR A 50 -14.71 17.89 -4.90
CA THR A 50 -14.51 18.20 -3.48
C THR A 50 -14.90 17.00 -2.61
N GLU A 51 -14.02 16.61 -1.69
CA GLU A 51 -14.24 15.52 -0.75
C GLU A 51 -13.54 15.86 0.57
N ASN A 52 -14.22 15.58 1.69
CA ASN A 52 -13.65 15.81 3.01
C ASN A 52 -12.66 14.70 3.36
N ASP A 53 -11.64 15.05 4.15
CA ASP A 53 -10.78 14.04 4.76
C ASP A 53 -11.62 13.11 5.66
N PHE A 54 -11.22 11.84 5.72
CA PHE A 54 -11.92 10.85 6.52
C PHE A 54 -10.93 9.97 7.29
N SER A 55 -11.36 9.52 8.46
CA SER A 55 -10.55 8.67 9.33
C SER A 55 -11.38 7.65 10.09
N ALA A 56 -10.71 6.60 10.54
CA ALA A 56 -11.23 5.66 11.50
C ALA A 56 -10.08 5.07 12.33
N VAL A 57 -10.41 4.59 13.53
CA VAL A 57 -9.46 3.85 14.37
C VAL A 57 -9.55 2.37 14.03
N PHE A 58 -8.39 1.77 13.81
CA PHE A 58 -8.21 0.33 13.56
C PHE A 58 -7.17 -0.23 14.51
N THR A 59 -7.35 -1.47 14.95
CA THR A 59 -6.31 -2.20 15.67
C THR A 59 -5.58 -3.11 14.70
N LEU A 60 -4.25 -2.99 14.65
CA LEU A 60 -3.40 -3.83 13.81
C LEU A 60 -2.62 -4.85 14.63
N SER A 61 -2.38 -6.00 14.00
CA SER A 61 -1.48 -7.04 14.51
C SER A 61 -0.56 -7.52 13.39
N THR A 62 0.74 -7.50 13.67
CA THR A 62 1.80 -7.91 12.75
C THR A 62 2.26 -9.32 13.10
N SER A 63 2.32 -10.18 12.08
CA SER A 63 2.96 -11.50 12.14
C SER A 63 4.11 -11.54 11.13
N CYS A 64 5.27 -12.04 11.57
CA CYS A 64 6.46 -12.19 10.72
C CYS A 64 6.88 -13.66 10.65
N SER A 65 7.15 -14.11 9.43
CA SER A 65 7.93 -15.31 9.12
C SER A 65 9.38 -14.91 8.83
N VAL A 66 10.23 -15.88 8.47
CA VAL A 66 11.64 -15.63 8.14
C VAL A 66 11.82 -14.61 7.00
N THR A 67 10.89 -14.56 6.05
CA THR A 67 11.03 -13.75 4.82
C THR A 67 9.96 -12.67 4.67
N THR A 68 8.90 -12.70 5.48
CA THR A 68 7.71 -11.89 5.21
C THR A 68 7.06 -11.45 6.51
N CYS A 69 6.78 -10.15 6.62
CA CYS A 69 5.96 -9.58 7.69
C CYS A 69 4.65 -9.06 7.11
N VAL A 70 3.53 -9.36 7.78
CA VAL A 70 2.19 -8.92 7.40
C VAL A 70 1.51 -8.28 8.61
N ALA A 71 1.14 -7.01 8.49
CA ALA A 71 0.25 -6.32 9.41
C ALA A 71 -1.20 -6.51 8.96
N THR A 72 -2.04 -7.03 9.84
CA THR A 72 -3.47 -7.30 9.57
C THR A 72 -4.32 -6.43 10.47
N VAL A 73 -5.35 -5.80 9.91
CA VAL A 73 -6.40 -5.15 10.70
C VAL A 73 -7.22 -6.23 11.40
N VAL A 74 -7.23 -6.22 12.73
CA VAL A 74 -7.93 -7.21 13.57
C VAL A 74 -9.18 -6.65 14.23
N ASP A 75 -9.31 -5.33 14.31
CA ASP A 75 -10.51 -4.63 14.81
C ASP A 75 -10.67 -3.25 14.16
N GLY A 76 -11.90 -2.74 14.11
CA GLY A 76 -12.28 -1.47 13.48
C GLY A 76 -13.47 -1.57 12.50
N PRO A 77 -13.92 -0.44 11.93
CA PRO A 77 -15.10 -0.42 11.06
C PRO A 77 -14.85 -1.09 9.71
N ARG A 78 -15.81 -1.86 9.22
CA ARG A 78 -15.72 -2.48 7.90
C ARG A 78 -16.00 -1.47 6.78
N PRO A 79 -15.39 -1.63 5.59
CA PRO A 79 -15.72 -0.82 4.43
C PRO A 79 -17.21 -0.91 4.07
N GLY A 80 -17.84 0.23 3.77
CA GLY A 80 -19.22 0.23 3.25
C GLY A 80 -19.34 -0.37 1.86
N ASN A 81 -18.27 -0.27 1.05
CA ASN A 81 -18.17 -0.92 -0.24
C ASN A 81 -17.66 -2.37 -0.07
N GLN A 82 -18.57 -3.33 -0.28
CA GLN A 82 -18.30 -4.75 -0.06
C GLN A 82 -17.31 -5.37 -1.08
N THR A 83 -16.94 -4.64 -2.14
CA THR A 83 -15.91 -5.09 -3.09
C THR A 83 -14.49 -4.86 -2.58
N ILE A 84 -14.33 -4.06 -1.52
CA ILE A 84 -13.03 -3.85 -0.87
C ILE A 84 -12.72 -5.06 0.02
N PRO A 85 -11.56 -5.73 -0.15
CA PRO A 85 -11.20 -6.88 0.67
C PRO A 85 -11.10 -6.56 2.16
N TRP A 86 -11.59 -7.48 3.00
CA TRP A 86 -11.52 -7.38 4.46
C TRP A 86 -11.12 -8.72 5.09
N PRO A 87 -10.24 -8.77 6.12
CA PRO A 87 -9.52 -7.63 6.70
C PRO A 87 -8.45 -7.08 5.77
N ALA A 88 -8.12 -5.79 5.92
CA ALA A 88 -6.98 -5.18 5.24
C ALA A 88 -5.67 -5.83 5.74
N ARG A 89 -4.78 -6.13 4.80
CA ARG A 89 -3.47 -6.74 5.06
C ARG A 89 -2.38 -5.95 4.35
N PHE A 90 -1.35 -5.59 5.10
CA PHE A 90 -0.21 -4.85 4.60
C PHE A 90 1.04 -5.71 4.71
N SER A 91 1.70 -5.98 3.60
CA SER A 91 2.97 -6.70 3.56
C SER A 91 4.13 -5.72 3.62
N TRP A 92 5.18 -6.06 4.36
CA TRP A 92 6.41 -5.27 4.35
C TRP A 92 7.19 -5.50 3.06
N ASN A 93 7.53 -4.43 2.34
CA ASN A 93 8.30 -4.52 1.09
C ASN A 93 9.81 -4.25 1.25
N GLY A 94 10.29 -4.05 2.48
CA GLY A 94 11.68 -3.65 2.76
C GLY A 94 11.82 -2.21 3.25
N SER A 95 10.84 -1.34 2.96
CA SER A 95 10.84 0.06 3.37
C SER A 95 9.47 0.60 3.84
N GLU A 96 8.38 -0.03 3.41
CA GLU A 96 7.01 0.43 3.62
C GLU A 96 6.06 -0.76 3.80
N TRP A 97 4.95 -0.51 4.49
CA TRP A 97 3.81 -1.41 4.59
C TRP A 97 2.90 -1.18 3.38
N VAL A 98 2.63 -2.23 2.61
CA VAL A 98 1.94 -2.13 1.32
C VAL A 98 0.74 -3.05 1.25
N THR A 99 -0.37 -2.54 0.74
CA THR A 99 -1.51 -3.36 0.33
C THR A 99 -1.91 -3.02 -1.10
N SER A 100 -2.48 -3.99 -1.80
CA SER A 100 -3.06 -3.78 -3.12
C SER A 100 -4.29 -4.64 -3.33
N TYR A 101 -5.29 -4.12 -4.02
CA TYR A 101 -6.54 -4.83 -4.28
C TYR A 101 -7.28 -4.25 -5.48
N GLU A 102 -8.08 -5.10 -6.12
CA GLU A 102 -9.09 -4.68 -7.09
C GLU A 102 -10.42 -4.45 -6.38
N TRP A 103 -11.20 -3.49 -6.87
CA TRP A 103 -12.51 -3.15 -6.32
C TRP A 103 -13.34 -2.37 -7.35
N LEU A 104 -14.59 -2.06 -7.00
CA LEU A 104 -15.45 -1.19 -7.79
C LEU A 104 -15.44 0.21 -7.20
N TRP A 105 -14.84 1.16 -7.91
CA TRP A 105 -14.87 2.58 -7.58
C TRP A 105 -16.29 3.13 -7.72
N ASP A 106 -16.75 3.83 -6.68
CA ASP A 106 -18.02 4.56 -6.69
C ASP A 106 -17.81 5.92 -7.36
N CYS A 107 -18.05 5.98 -8.67
CA CYS A 107 -17.84 7.20 -9.45
C CYS A 107 -19.09 8.07 -9.38
N LEU A 108 -18.96 9.24 -8.74
CA LEU A 108 -20.00 10.27 -8.79
C LEU A 108 -20.04 10.89 -10.18
N VAL A 109 -21.16 10.72 -10.87
CA VAL A 109 -21.45 11.30 -12.18
C VAL A 109 -22.56 12.33 -12.07
N GLY A 110 -22.34 13.50 -12.67
CA GLY A 110 -23.31 14.60 -12.67
C GLY A 110 -23.43 15.35 -11.33
N GLY A 111 -24.30 16.37 -11.31
CA GLY A 111 -24.50 17.24 -10.15
C GLY A 111 -25.49 16.70 -9.10
N ALA A 112 -26.10 15.54 -9.32
CA ALA A 112 -27.24 15.05 -8.53
C ALA A 112 -27.02 13.68 -7.86
N GLY A 113 -25.76 13.30 -7.60
CA GLY A 113 -25.47 12.08 -6.81
C GLY A 113 -25.73 10.75 -7.53
N GLU A 114 -25.86 10.76 -8.86
CA GLU A 114 -25.81 9.53 -9.64
C GLU A 114 -24.44 8.87 -9.50
N LYS A 115 -24.45 7.56 -9.31
CA LYS A 115 -23.28 6.73 -9.06
C LYS A 115 -23.15 5.70 -10.17
N GLN A 116 -21.97 5.59 -10.73
CA GLN A 116 -21.62 4.46 -11.58
C GLN A 116 -20.46 3.69 -10.94
N TRP A 117 -20.55 2.37 -10.99
CA TRP A 117 -19.44 1.53 -10.59
C TRP A 117 -18.42 1.45 -11.73
N ALA A 118 -17.14 1.60 -11.39
CA ALA A 118 -16.04 1.44 -12.34
C ALA A 118 -14.97 0.53 -11.76
N ARG A 119 -14.47 -0.44 -12.53
CA ARG A 119 -13.36 -1.30 -12.09
C ARG A 119 -12.11 -0.49 -11.81
N ALA A 120 -11.53 -0.71 -10.63
CA ALA A 120 -10.34 -0.02 -10.18
C ALA A 120 -9.37 -0.96 -9.47
N ALA A 121 -8.09 -0.60 -9.52
CA ALA A 121 -7.03 -1.22 -8.75
C ALA A 121 -6.38 -0.18 -7.85
N SER A 122 -6.18 -0.52 -6.58
CA SER A 122 -5.59 0.38 -5.59
C SER A 122 -4.32 -0.20 -5.00
N TRP A 123 -3.42 0.70 -4.64
CA TRP A 123 -2.21 0.42 -3.86
C TRP A 123 -2.09 1.46 -2.76
N THR A 124 -1.87 1.02 -1.53
CA THR A 124 -1.64 1.92 -0.40
C THR A 124 -0.30 1.60 0.23
N PHE A 125 0.49 2.64 0.48
CA PHE A 125 1.82 2.57 1.06
C PHE A 125 1.85 3.36 2.37
N TYR A 126 2.45 2.77 3.40
CA TYR A 126 2.67 3.42 4.69
C TYR A 126 4.13 3.25 5.12
N LYS A 127 4.85 4.36 5.16
CA LYS A 127 6.22 4.43 5.64
C LYS A 127 6.26 4.80 7.13
N PRO A 128 6.88 3.97 7.99
CA PRO A 128 7.09 4.30 9.40
C PRO A 128 7.89 5.59 9.59
N GLN A 129 7.49 6.39 10.56
CA GLN A 129 8.16 7.61 10.98
C GLN A 129 8.81 7.43 12.37
N PRO A 130 9.83 8.25 12.72
CA PRO A 130 10.48 8.16 14.03
C PRO A 130 9.54 8.40 15.23
N ASP A 131 8.50 9.21 15.06
CA ASP A 131 7.48 9.52 16.08
C ASP A 131 6.44 8.40 16.27
N GLY A 132 6.56 7.29 15.54
CA GLY A 132 5.63 6.17 15.58
C GLY A 132 4.42 6.31 14.67
N SER A 133 4.22 7.46 14.03
CA SER A 133 3.25 7.58 12.94
C SER A 133 3.72 6.83 11.69
N LEU A 134 2.79 6.62 10.76
CA LEU A 134 3.09 6.19 9.40
C LEU A 134 2.52 7.23 8.43
N LYS A 135 3.22 7.47 7.32
CA LYS A 135 2.78 8.38 6.24
C LYS A 135 2.97 7.72 4.90
N GLY A 136 2.13 8.06 3.92
CA GLY A 136 2.33 7.62 2.55
C GLY A 136 1.21 8.06 1.64
N ALA A 137 0.85 7.20 0.69
CA ALA A 137 -0.18 7.50 -0.31
C ALA A 137 -1.07 6.28 -0.60
N TRP A 138 -2.33 6.56 -0.91
CA TRP A 138 -3.26 5.65 -1.55
C TRP A 138 -3.41 6.06 -3.03
N HIS A 139 -2.90 5.22 -3.92
CA HIS A 139 -3.01 5.35 -5.35
C HIS A 139 -4.12 4.44 -5.86
N THR A 140 -4.93 4.92 -6.80
CA THR A 140 -5.97 4.14 -7.46
C THR A 140 -6.00 4.43 -8.94
N ASP A 141 -5.94 3.38 -9.74
CA ASP A 141 -6.20 3.43 -11.17
C ASP A 141 -7.62 2.94 -11.46
N ILE A 142 -8.41 3.79 -12.09
CA ILE A 142 -9.79 3.52 -12.52
C ILE A 142 -9.73 3.21 -14.01
N SER A 143 -10.05 1.97 -14.37
CA SER A 143 -9.83 1.42 -15.71
C SER A 143 -10.90 1.82 -16.73
N GLU A 144 -12.10 2.20 -16.27
CA GLU A 144 -13.28 2.38 -17.12
C GLU A 144 -14.25 3.45 -16.60
N GLY A 145 -15.31 3.71 -17.37
CA GLY A 145 -16.38 4.64 -16.99
C GLY A 145 -15.95 6.11 -17.02
N ALA A 146 -16.84 7.00 -16.55
CA ALA A 146 -16.57 8.44 -16.62
C ALA A 146 -15.51 8.91 -15.61
N CYS A 147 -15.17 8.11 -14.60
CA CYS A 147 -14.06 8.39 -13.69
C CYS A 147 -12.74 7.74 -14.14
N ARG A 148 -12.63 7.20 -15.36
CA ARG A 148 -11.38 6.62 -15.85
C ARG A 148 -10.20 7.57 -15.67
N GLY A 149 -9.08 7.03 -15.21
CA GLY A 149 -7.87 7.77 -14.87
C GLY A 149 -7.36 7.38 -13.49
N SER A 150 -6.42 8.17 -12.97
CA SER A 150 -5.79 7.92 -11.67
C SER A 150 -6.27 8.90 -10.60
N VAL A 151 -6.30 8.42 -9.35
CA VAL A 151 -6.50 9.22 -8.14
C VAL A 151 -5.39 8.87 -7.14
N VAL A 152 -4.77 9.87 -6.54
CA VAL A 152 -3.78 9.71 -5.48
C VAL A 152 -4.19 10.57 -4.29
N MET A 153 -4.23 9.97 -3.11
CA MET A 153 -4.52 10.65 -1.86
C MET A 153 -3.39 10.42 -0.86
N PRO A 154 -2.88 11.47 -0.18
CA PRO A 154 -2.01 11.28 0.96
C PRO A 154 -2.74 10.49 2.05
N VAL A 155 -2.00 9.67 2.78
CA VAL A 155 -2.52 8.93 3.95
C VAL A 155 -1.57 9.05 5.13
N ALA A 156 -2.14 8.96 6.33
CA ALA A 156 -1.40 8.83 7.58
C ALA A 156 -2.03 7.78 8.48
N ALA A 157 -1.23 7.20 9.37
CA ALA A 157 -1.69 6.40 10.49
C ALA A 157 -1.02 6.92 11.75
N LEU A 158 -1.82 7.40 12.71
CA LEU A 158 -1.33 7.98 13.96
C LEU A 158 -1.66 7.00 15.10
N PRO A 159 -0.75 6.71 16.04
CA PRO A 159 -1.10 5.96 17.24
C PRO A 159 -2.31 6.61 17.94
N ALA A 160 -3.28 5.79 18.36
CA ALA A 160 -4.53 6.24 18.98
C ALA A 160 -4.63 5.85 20.47
#